data_AF-A0AAU4UPG0-F1
#
_entry.id   AF-A0AAU4UPG0-F1
#
_cell.length_a   1.000
_cell.length_b   1.000
_cell.length_c   1.000
_cell.angle_alpha   90.00
_cell.angle_beta   90.00
_cell.angle_gamma   90.00
#
_symmetry.space_group_name_H-M   'P 1'
#
loop_
_entity.id
_entity.type
_entity.pdbx_description
1 polymer ?
#
loop_
_entity_poly.entity_id
_entity_poly.type
_entity_poly.pdbx_seq_one_letter_code
_entity_poly.pdbx_strand_id
1 'polypeptide(L)'
;MPKFQKRFAGVARQIQATTGISYTDALRLPQLDRDELLLAEELRTAGLADAAAILTGVTFICAESTAWYDAFGEVESAYYESDPQRVKRAGEACRGAAEAVMRRAGFPEADYEPEAEVLHAAFLALCQAGTVADGGRLARAALGVFDRDPLMCSDIVRSRGRVPFTYPTASELTGPDTESALAARKAARAMAAASRVQKSGDEEWYEAAQLMVAAAWFGSVAAGRTPLHNLPAFQDFYRMEMDGPVDDFPDPTRRGQRPESEPGRH
;
A
#
# COMPACT_ATOMS: atom_id res chain seq x y z
N MET A 1 11.56 14.47 -23.19
CA MET A 1 10.36 13.62 -23.08
C MET A 1 10.68 12.49 -22.11
N PRO A 2 9.89 12.30 -21.02
CA PRO A 2 10.15 11.25 -20.04
C PRO A 2 10.10 9.86 -20.69
N LYS A 3 11.00 8.95 -20.29
CA LYS A 3 11.16 7.60 -20.87
C LYS A 3 9.86 6.75 -20.88
N PHE A 4 8.89 7.08 -20.02
CA PHE A 4 7.63 6.35 -19.85
C PHE A 4 6.58 6.64 -20.93
N GLN A 5 6.62 7.79 -21.61
CA GLN A 5 5.65 8.13 -22.66
C GLN A 5 5.68 7.16 -23.85
N LYS A 6 6.84 6.57 -24.16
CA LYS A 6 6.95 5.56 -25.22
C LYS A 6 6.21 4.26 -24.89
N ARG A 7 6.12 3.90 -23.60
CA ARG A 7 5.49 2.67 -23.13
C ARG A 7 3.96 2.76 -23.23
N PHE A 8 3.40 3.91 -22.87
CA PHE A 8 1.95 4.13 -22.89
C PHE A 8 1.40 4.64 -24.22
N ALA A 9 2.25 4.94 -25.20
CA ALA A 9 1.80 5.39 -26.52
C ALA A 9 0.88 4.38 -27.21
N GLY A 10 1.14 3.07 -27.05
CA GLY A 10 0.28 2.01 -27.59
C GLY A 10 -1.10 1.99 -26.92
N VAL A 11 -1.12 2.06 -25.58
CA VAL A 11 -2.36 2.12 -24.78
C VAL A 11 -3.19 3.35 -25.15
N ALA A 12 -2.57 4.53 -25.23
CA ALA A 12 -3.26 5.76 -25.60
C ALA A 12 -3.87 5.70 -27.02
N ARG A 13 -3.23 5.00 -27.96
CA ARG A 13 -3.81 4.76 -29.30
C ARG A 13 -5.02 3.83 -29.25
N GLN A 14 -4.97 2.79 -28.41
CA GLN A 14 -6.10 1.89 -28.22
C GLN A 14 -7.26 2.62 -27.56
N ILE A 15 -7.00 3.40 -26.51
CA ILE A 15 -8.01 4.23 -25.85
C ILE A 15 -8.65 5.18 -26.86
N GLN A 16 -7.85 5.96 -27.60
CA GLN A 16 -8.35 6.86 -28.64
C GLN A 16 -9.29 6.14 -29.63
N ALA A 17 -8.88 4.96 -30.12
CA ALA A 17 -9.67 4.21 -31.09
C ALA A 17 -10.99 3.68 -30.50
N THR A 18 -10.98 3.29 -29.22
CA THR A 18 -12.15 2.74 -28.53
C THR A 18 -13.15 3.80 -28.09
N THR A 19 -12.67 4.94 -27.57
CA THR A 19 -13.52 5.94 -26.90
C THR A 19 -13.77 7.19 -27.73
N GLY A 20 -12.92 7.44 -28.73
CA GLY A 20 -12.90 8.67 -29.51
C GLY A 20 -12.29 9.86 -28.78
N ILE A 21 -11.70 9.66 -27.60
CA ILE A 21 -10.93 10.69 -26.88
C ILE A 21 -9.70 11.07 -27.71
N SER A 22 -9.27 12.33 -27.61
CA SER A 22 -8.07 12.79 -28.33
C SER A 22 -6.84 12.00 -27.87
N TYR A 23 -5.91 11.72 -28.79
CA TYR A 23 -4.66 11.03 -28.46
C TYR A 23 -3.86 11.75 -27.36
N THR A 24 -3.89 13.08 -27.36
CA THR A 24 -3.18 13.92 -26.40
C THR A 24 -3.75 13.74 -24.99
N ASP A 25 -5.07 13.64 -24.86
CA ASP A 25 -5.73 13.43 -23.57
C ASP A 25 -5.53 11.98 -23.11
N ALA A 26 -5.69 11.01 -24.02
CA ALA A 26 -5.41 9.60 -23.76
C ALA A 26 -3.97 9.33 -23.29
N LEU A 27 -2.99 10.11 -23.77
CA LEU A 27 -1.59 10.02 -23.33
C LEU A 27 -1.36 10.48 -21.88
N ARG A 28 -2.30 11.22 -21.29
CA ARG A 28 -2.21 11.75 -19.91
C ARG A 28 -2.90 10.88 -18.88
N LEU A 29 -3.76 9.96 -19.33
CA LEU A 29 -4.53 9.07 -18.44
C LEU A 29 -3.65 8.12 -17.63
N PRO A 30 -2.60 7.47 -18.19
CA PRO A 30 -1.77 6.58 -17.39
C PRO A 30 -0.93 7.38 -16.39
N GLN A 31 -1.31 7.29 -15.11
CA GLN A 31 -0.58 7.88 -13.99
C GLN A 31 0.09 6.77 -13.19
N LEU A 32 1.42 6.86 -13.09
CA LEU A 32 2.20 5.94 -12.26
C LEU A 32 2.21 6.43 -10.83
N ASP A 33 1.99 5.51 -9.89
CA ASP A 33 2.18 5.79 -8.48
C ASP A 33 3.66 6.05 -8.19
N ARG A 34 3.96 7.22 -7.62
CA ARG A 34 5.35 7.62 -7.36
C ARG A 34 5.91 6.95 -6.13
N ASP A 35 5.09 6.72 -5.11
CA ASP A 35 5.54 6.15 -3.85
C ASP A 35 5.84 4.66 -4.03
N GLU A 36 5.06 3.94 -4.85
CA GLU A 36 5.38 2.57 -5.25
C GLU A 36 6.70 2.48 -6.03
N LEU A 37 6.96 3.41 -6.97
CA LEU A 37 8.21 3.42 -7.73
C LEU A 37 9.42 3.77 -6.87
N LEU A 38 9.26 4.66 -5.90
CA LEU A 38 10.29 4.97 -4.90
C LEU A 38 10.59 3.74 -4.03
N LEU A 39 9.55 3.03 -3.57
CA LEU A 39 9.72 1.77 -2.85
C LEU A 39 10.46 0.73 -3.70
N ALA A 40 10.10 0.58 -4.98
CA ALA A 40 10.81 -0.32 -5.88
C ALA A 40 12.29 0.06 -6.07
N GLU A 41 12.62 1.35 -6.10
CA GLU A 41 14.01 1.82 -6.15
C GLU A 41 14.78 1.46 -4.88
N GLU A 42 14.23 1.76 -3.70
CA GLU A 42 14.88 1.47 -2.42
C GLU A 42 15.04 -0.04 -2.19
N LEU A 43 14.04 -0.86 -2.58
CA LEU A 43 14.14 -2.32 -2.57
C LEU A 43 15.31 -2.81 -3.43
N ARG A 44 15.47 -2.24 -4.64
CA ARG A 44 16.58 -2.59 -5.53
C ARG A 44 17.94 -2.21 -4.92
N THR A 45 18.05 -1.02 -4.32
CA THR A 45 19.26 -0.59 -3.61
C THR A 45 19.58 -1.49 -2.43
N ALA A 46 18.57 -2.02 -1.75
CA ALA A 46 18.72 -2.96 -0.64
C ALA A 46 18.99 -4.42 -1.07
N GLY A 47 19.11 -4.69 -2.37
CA GLY A 47 19.39 -6.04 -2.91
C GLY A 47 18.16 -6.91 -3.14
N LEU A 48 16.94 -6.38 -2.94
CA LEU A 48 15.67 -7.08 -3.16
C LEU A 48 15.17 -6.87 -4.60
N ALA A 49 16.00 -7.28 -5.56
CA ALA A 49 15.77 -6.99 -6.99
C ALA A 49 14.47 -7.61 -7.55
N ASP A 50 14.13 -8.82 -7.12
CA ASP A 50 12.91 -9.50 -7.59
C ASP A 50 11.65 -8.79 -7.08
N ALA A 51 11.61 -8.45 -5.79
CA ALA A 51 10.50 -7.67 -5.20
C ALA A 51 10.35 -6.30 -5.88
N ALA A 52 11.47 -5.62 -6.15
CA ALA A 52 11.47 -4.36 -6.88
C ALA A 52 10.93 -4.51 -8.32
N ALA A 53 11.27 -5.59 -9.01
CA ALA A 53 10.81 -5.87 -10.37
C ALA A 53 9.30 -6.20 -10.41
N ILE A 54 8.83 -7.00 -9.46
CA ILE A 54 7.40 -7.31 -9.29
C ILE A 54 6.62 -6.03 -9.03
N LEU A 55 7.01 -5.25 -8.01
CA LEU A 55 6.34 -3.99 -7.66
C LEU A 55 6.30 -3.03 -8.85
N THR A 56 7.44 -2.82 -9.53
CA THR A 56 7.46 -1.99 -10.75
C THR A 56 6.45 -2.51 -11.77
N GLY A 57 6.42 -3.82 -12.04
CA GLY A 57 5.46 -4.42 -12.97
C GLY A 57 4.02 -4.12 -12.59
N VAL A 58 3.66 -4.35 -11.33
CA VAL A 58 2.33 -4.08 -10.76
C VAL A 58 1.93 -2.62 -10.94
N THR A 59 2.80 -1.66 -10.60
CA THR A 59 2.52 -0.22 -10.79
C THR A 59 2.17 0.11 -12.24
N PHE A 60 2.89 -0.46 -13.22
CA PHE A 60 2.61 -0.24 -14.63
C PHE A 60 1.28 -0.86 -15.07
N ILE A 61 0.97 -2.06 -14.57
CA ILE A 61 -0.27 -2.78 -14.89
C ILE A 61 -1.49 -2.02 -14.33
N CYS A 62 -1.40 -1.56 -13.08
CA CYS A 62 -2.45 -0.77 -12.45
C CYS A 62 -2.66 0.56 -13.19
N ALA A 63 -1.59 1.28 -13.53
CA ALA A 63 -1.69 2.52 -14.31
C ALA A 63 -2.33 2.32 -15.69
N GLU A 64 -2.03 1.21 -16.38
CA GLU A 64 -2.68 0.86 -17.66
C GLU A 64 -4.16 0.52 -17.48
N SER A 65 -4.51 -0.26 -16.45
CA SER A 65 -5.89 -0.63 -16.13
C SER A 65 -6.72 0.60 -15.75
N THR A 66 -6.23 1.45 -14.85
CA THR A 66 -6.88 2.68 -14.41
C THR A 66 -7.09 3.65 -15.57
N ALA A 67 -6.12 3.78 -16.49
CA ALA A 67 -6.28 4.63 -17.67
C ALA A 67 -7.49 4.26 -18.54
N TRP A 68 -7.88 2.97 -18.59
CA TRP A 68 -9.10 2.56 -19.27
C TRP A 68 -10.36 3.01 -18.53
N TYR A 69 -10.38 2.91 -17.20
CA TYR A 69 -11.50 3.40 -16.40
C TYR A 69 -11.61 4.93 -16.45
N ASP A 70 -10.50 5.66 -16.40
CA ASP A 70 -10.47 7.11 -16.54
C ASP A 70 -10.95 7.53 -17.94
N ALA A 71 -10.53 6.80 -18.99
CA ALA A 71 -11.04 7.03 -20.34
C ALA A 71 -12.57 6.84 -20.43
N PHE A 72 -13.12 5.88 -19.69
CA PHE A 72 -14.57 5.76 -19.59
C PHE A 72 -15.19 6.96 -18.87
N GLY A 73 -14.62 7.42 -17.75
CA GLY A 73 -15.07 8.60 -17.02
C GLY A 73 -15.12 9.87 -17.87
N GLU A 74 -14.14 10.06 -18.76
CA GLU A 74 -14.13 11.16 -19.74
C GLU A 74 -15.29 11.06 -20.76
N VAL A 75 -15.59 9.85 -21.25
CA VAL A 75 -16.75 9.63 -22.15
C VAL A 75 -18.06 9.83 -21.41
N GLU A 76 -18.18 9.30 -20.19
CA GLU A 76 -19.37 9.45 -19.38
C GLU A 76 -19.64 10.94 -19.13
N SER A 77 -18.66 11.68 -18.64
CA SER A 77 -18.77 13.11 -18.37
C SER A 77 -19.21 13.93 -19.60
N ALA A 78 -18.74 13.55 -20.79
CA ALA A 78 -19.05 14.28 -22.03
C ALA A 78 -20.40 13.90 -22.66
N TYR A 79 -20.91 12.69 -22.43
CA TYR A 79 -22.04 12.15 -23.20
C TYR A 79 -23.19 11.56 -22.36
N TYR A 80 -23.11 11.60 -21.03
CA TYR A 80 -24.10 11.01 -20.13
C TYR A 80 -25.55 11.35 -20.48
N GLU A 81 -25.84 12.64 -20.68
CA GLU A 81 -27.20 13.11 -20.97
C GLU A 81 -27.56 13.05 -22.46
N SER A 82 -26.56 13.17 -23.35
CA SER A 82 -26.80 13.35 -24.79
C SER A 82 -26.78 12.05 -25.59
N ASP A 83 -26.00 11.04 -25.17
CA ASP A 83 -25.88 9.76 -25.87
C ASP A 83 -25.58 8.61 -24.88
N PRO A 84 -26.61 8.12 -24.15
CA PRO A 84 -26.45 7.03 -23.19
C PRO A 84 -25.98 5.71 -23.83
N GLN A 85 -26.27 5.49 -25.11
CA GLN A 85 -25.83 4.29 -25.81
C GLN A 85 -24.33 4.31 -26.09
N ARG A 86 -23.77 5.48 -26.41
CA ARG A 86 -22.33 5.65 -26.50
C ARG A 86 -21.65 5.42 -25.16
N VAL A 87 -22.18 5.98 -24.07
CA VAL A 87 -21.65 5.77 -22.72
C VAL A 87 -21.64 4.28 -22.37
N LYS A 88 -22.77 3.58 -22.59
CA LYS A 88 -22.85 2.14 -22.34
C LYS A 88 -21.80 1.34 -23.12
N ARG A 89 -21.69 1.57 -24.44
CA ARG A 89 -20.69 0.86 -25.28
C ARG A 89 -19.25 1.14 -24.84
N ALA A 90 -18.96 2.40 -24.50
CA ALA A 90 -17.63 2.79 -24.02
C ALA A 90 -17.32 2.15 -22.67
N GLY A 91 -18.28 2.12 -21.75
CA GLY A 91 -18.14 1.46 -20.45
C GLY A 91 -17.84 -0.03 -20.57
N GLU A 92 -18.60 -0.76 -21.38
CA GLU A 92 -18.36 -2.19 -21.64
C GLU A 92 -16.97 -2.43 -22.25
N ALA A 93 -16.57 -1.63 -23.24
CA ALA A 93 -15.28 -1.78 -23.91
C ALA A 93 -14.09 -1.44 -23.00
N CYS A 94 -14.18 -0.34 -22.25
CA CYS A 94 -13.11 0.11 -21.34
C CYS A 94 -12.95 -0.86 -20.17
N ARG A 95 -14.07 -1.29 -19.56
CA ARG A 95 -14.05 -2.31 -18.51
C ARG A 95 -13.44 -3.62 -19.01
N GLY A 96 -13.88 -4.11 -20.17
CA GLY A 96 -13.33 -5.33 -20.76
C GLY A 96 -11.82 -5.23 -21.06
N ALA A 97 -11.34 -4.06 -21.48
CA ALA A 97 -9.93 -3.80 -21.71
C ALA A 97 -9.13 -3.75 -20.40
N ALA A 98 -9.61 -3.05 -19.38
CA ALA A 98 -9.00 -3.00 -18.05
C ALA A 98 -8.89 -4.40 -17.42
N GLU A 99 -9.97 -5.18 -17.43
CA GLU A 99 -9.97 -6.57 -16.96
C GLU A 99 -9.03 -7.47 -17.78
N ALA A 100 -8.88 -7.21 -19.09
CA ALA A 100 -7.92 -7.94 -19.91
C ALA A 100 -6.46 -7.61 -19.53
N VAL A 101 -6.15 -6.38 -19.15
CA VAL A 101 -4.84 -5.98 -18.63
C VAL A 101 -4.51 -6.76 -17.37
N MET A 102 -5.41 -6.76 -16.39
CA MET A 102 -5.26 -7.48 -15.13
C MET A 102 -5.12 -9.00 -15.35
N ARG A 103 -5.97 -9.61 -16.19
CA ARG A 103 -5.88 -11.04 -16.50
C ARG A 103 -4.58 -11.43 -17.19
N ARG A 104 -4.08 -10.63 -18.14
CA ARG A 104 -2.76 -10.88 -18.78
C ARG A 104 -1.63 -10.79 -17.76
N ALA A 105 -1.76 -9.90 -16.78
CA ALA A 105 -0.85 -9.81 -15.66
C ALA A 105 -0.98 -10.96 -14.66
N GLY A 106 -2.04 -11.78 -14.76
CA GLY A 106 -2.30 -12.93 -13.88
C GLY A 106 -3.13 -12.60 -12.64
N PHE A 107 -3.91 -11.53 -12.70
CA PHE A 107 -4.90 -11.13 -11.69
C PHE A 107 -6.32 -11.40 -12.22
N PRO A 108 -6.89 -12.60 -11.97
CA PRO A 108 -8.14 -13.04 -12.59
C PRO A 108 -9.39 -12.33 -12.07
N GLU A 109 -9.41 -11.96 -10.78
CA GLU A 109 -10.60 -11.38 -10.13
C GLU A 109 -10.48 -9.88 -9.85
N ALA A 110 -9.29 -9.29 -10.03
CA ALA A 110 -9.03 -7.84 -9.90
C ALA A 110 -9.65 -7.19 -8.64
N ASP A 111 -9.67 -7.95 -7.53
CA ASP A 111 -10.06 -7.46 -6.21
C ASP A 111 -8.81 -6.81 -5.57
N TYR A 112 -8.31 -7.33 -4.45
CA TYR A 112 -7.13 -6.78 -3.75
C TYR A 112 -5.76 -7.29 -4.24
N GLU A 113 -5.70 -8.05 -5.34
CA GLU A 113 -4.49 -8.81 -5.69
C GLU A 113 -3.27 -7.95 -6.10
N PRO A 114 -3.41 -6.89 -6.94
CA PRO A 114 -2.29 -5.99 -7.21
C PRO A 114 -1.81 -5.24 -5.96
N GLU A 115 -2.75 -4.76 -5.17
CA GLU A 115 -2.55 -4.04 -3.91
C GLU A 115 -1.83 -4.89 -2.87
N ALA A 116 -2.09 -6.19 -2.89
CA ALA A 116 -1.40 -7.16 -2.06
C ALA A 116 0.11 -7.18 -2.36
N GLU A 117 0.51 -7.14 -3.62
CA GLU A 117 1.94 -7.10 -3.99
C GLU A 117 2.61 -5.82 -3.48
N VAL A 118 1.89 -4.70 -3.43
CA VAL A 118 2.39 -3.43 -2.89
C VAL A 118 2.65 -3.53 -1.38
N LEU A 119 1.69 -4.03 -0.61
CA LEU A 119 1.87 -4.24 0.83
C LEU A 119 2.90 -5.36 1.12
N HIS A 120 3.04 -6.35 0.25
CA HIS A 120 4.11 -7.34 0.32
C HIS A 120 5.48 -6.69 0.22
N ALA A 121 5.67 -5.83 -0.78
CA ALA A 121 6.90 -5.10 -1.00
C ALA A 121 7.23 -4.19 0.20
N ALA A 122 6.22 -3.53 0.79
CA ALA A 122 6.39 -2.73 2.00
C ALA A 122 6.80 -3.59 3.21
N PHE A 123 6.20 -4.76 3.38
CA PHE A 123 6.60 -5.72 4.41
C PHE A 123 8.07 -6.14 4.24
N LEU A 124 8.50 -6.52 3.03
CA LEU A 124 9.87 -6.91 2.76
C LEU A 124 10.86 -5.76 3.04
N ALA A 125 10.48 -4.54 2.66
CA ALA A 125 11.24 -3.33 2.96
C ALA A 125 11.39 -3.10 4.47
N LEU A 126 10.32 -3.26 5.26
CA LEU A 126 10.38 -3.13 6.73
C LEU A 126 11.21 -4.25 7.38
N CYS A 127 11.09 -5.49 6.90
CA CYS A 127 11.95 -6.60 7.33
C CYS A 127 13.42 -6.25 7.14
N GLN A 128 13.78 -5.80 5.93
CA GLN A 128 15.16 -5.45 5.58
C GLN A 128 15.64 -4.20 6.31
N ALA A 129 14.79 -3.20 6.53
CA ALA A 129 15.12 -2.03 7.34
C ALA A 129 15.42 -2.43 8.79
N GLY A 130 14.77 -3.48 9.30
CA GLY A 130 14.97 -4.02 10.64
C GLY A 130 16.27 -4.81 10.85
N THR A 131 16.98 -5.20 9.78
CA THR A 131 18.25 -5.95 9.87
C THR A 131 19.49 -5.06 9.80
N VAL A 132 19.34 -3.78 9.47
CA VAL A 132 20.44 -2.82 9.28
C VAL A 132 20.33 -1.64 10.24
N ALA A 133 21.46 -1.00 10.55
CA ALA A 133 21.49 0.14 11.48
C ALA A 133 20.87 1.41 10.87
N ASP A 134 21.04 1.62 9.56
CA ASP A 134 20.52 2.76 8.80
C ASP A 134 19.46 2.30 7.78
N GLY A 135 18.33 1.82 8.29
CA GLY A 135 17.19 1.38 7.48
C GLY A 135 16.17 2.48 7.16
N GLY A 136 16.44 3.72 7.58
CA GLY A 136 15.42 4.79 7.61
C GLY A 136 14.88 5.18 6.23
N ARG A 137 15.71 5.11 5.18
CA ARG A 137 15.24 5.35 3.80
C ARG A 137 14.24 4.30 3.34
N LEU A 138 14.58 3.04 3.57
CA LEU A 138 13.74 1.90 3.19
C LEU A 138 12.42 1.90 3.98
N ALA A 139 12.48 2.22 5.28
CA ALA A 139 11.29 2.40 6.10
C ALA A 139 10.40 3.57 5.62
N ARG A 140 11.00 4.70 5.21
CA ARG A 140 10.26 5.83 4.62
C ARG A 140 9.55 5.45 3.33
N ALA A 141 10.21 4.70 2.45
CA ALA A 141 9.60 4.26 1.21
C ALA A 141 8.50 3.22 1.44
N ALA A 142 8.69 2.29 2.40
CA ALA A 142 7.66 1.35 2.81
C ALA A 142 6.42 2.06 3.38
N LEU A 143 6.61 3.12 4.15
CA LEU A 143 5.51 3.92 4.70
C LEU A 143 4.76 4.71 3.61
N GLY A 144 5.42 5.05 2.50
CA GLY A 144 4.82 5.83 1.41
C GLY A 144 3.62 5.16 0.76
N VAL A 145 3.53 3.82 0.82
CA VAL A 145 2.42 3.06 0.22
C VAL A 145 1.29 2.73 1.21
N PHE A 146 1.31 3.30 2.42
CA PHE A 146 0.22 3.23 3.39
C PHE A 146 -0.77 4.38 3.15
N ASP A 147 -1.26 4.54 1.93
CA ASP A 147 -2.07 5.69 1.49
C ASP A 147 -3.58 5.49 1.68
N ARG A 148 -3.98 4.40 2.32
CA ARG A 148 -5.36 3.90 2.39
C ARG A 148 -5.88 3.78 3.80
N ASP A 149 -7.19 3.56 3.91
CA ASP A 149 -7.82 3.28 5.20
C ASP A 149 -7.32 1.95 5.82
N PRO A 150 -7.10 1.89 7.15
CA PRO A 150 -6.60 0.68 7.82
C PRO A 150 -7.48 -0.56 7.61
N LEU A 151 -8.80 -0.41 7.51
CA LEU A 151 -9.71 -1.53 7.27
C LEU A 151 -9.46 -2.12 5.88
N MET A 152 -9.26 -1.27 4.87
CA MET A 152 -8.93 -1.73 3.51
C MET A 152 -7.55 -2.38 3.47
N CYS A 153 -6.54 -1.79 4.13
CA CYS A 153 -5.23 -2.43 4.28
C CYS A 153 -5.34 -3.80 4.95
N SER A 154 -6.21 -3.95 5.96
CA SER A 154 -6.45 -5.21 6.66
C SER A 154 -7.08 -6.27 5.74
N ASP A 155 -7.97 -5.88 4.83
CA ASP A 155 -8.53 -6.80 3.84
C ASP A 155 -7.48 -7.24 2.82
N ILE A 156 -6.66 -6.31 2.35
CA ILE A 156 -5.59 -6.59 1.39
C ILE A 156 -4.61 -7.62 1.98
N VAL A 157 -4.06 -7.38 3.18
CA VAL A 157 -3.05 -8.29 3.77
C VAL A 157 -3.60 -9.66 4.16
N ARG A 158 -4.92 -9.78 4.34
CA ARG A 158 -5.62 -11.05 4.60
C ARG A 158 -6.15 -11.70 3.32
N SER A 159 -6.15 -11.00 2.19
CA SER A 159 -6.66 -11.51 0.92
C SER A 159 -5.79 -12.65 0.39
N ARG A 160 -6.42 -13.60 -0.30
CA ARG A 160 -5.71 -14.67 -1.01
C ARG A 160 -5.31 -14.15 -2.39
N GLY A 161 -4.12 -13.55 -2.46
CA GLY A 161 -3.52 -13.12 -3.72
C GLY A 161 -2.61 -14.16 -4.36
N ARG A 162 -2.09 -13.83 -5.55
CA ARG A 162 -1.22 -14.60 -6.44
C ARG A 162 0.02 -15.24 -5.76
N VAL A 163 0.35 -14.77 -4.56
CA VAL A 163 1.23 -15.43 -3.60
C VAL A 163 0.60 -15.23 -2.21
N PRO A 164 0.17 -16.29 -1.49
CA PRO A 164 -0.40 -16.09 -0.17
C PRO A 164 0.62 -15.39 0.74
N PHE A 165 0.17 -14.34 1.41
CA PHE A 165 0.93 -13.72 2.50
C PHE A 165 1.08 -14.73 3.63
N THR A 166 2.21 -15.42 3.64
CA THR A 166 2.66 -16.07 4.86
C THR A 166 3.89 -15.31 5.29
N TYR A 167 3.71 -14.52 6.37
CA TYR A 167 4.78 -13.79 7.04
C TYR A 167 5.26 -14.46 8.34
N PRO A 168 5.27 -15.81 8.50
CA PRO A 168 5.56 -16.43 9.80
C PRO A 168 6.98 -16.12 10.29
N THR A 169 7.90 -15.78 9.39
CA THR A 169 9.29 -15.45 9.70
C THR A 169 9.48 -14.07 10.34
N ALA A 170 8.44 -13.23 10.42
CA ALA A 170 8.56 -11.88 11.00
C ALA A 170 8.93 -11.90 12.51
N SER A 171 8.52 -12.94 13.24
CA SER A 171 8.90 -13.12 14.65
C SER A 171 10.39 -13.43 14.82
N GLU A 172 11.01 -14.04 13.82
CA GLU A 172 12.42 -14.46 13.81
C GLU A 172 13.38 -13.34 13.40
N LEU A 173 12.85 -12.19 12.96
CA LEU A 173 13.66 -11.03 12.57
C LEU A 173 14.53 -10.58 13.76
N THR A 174 15.83 -10.56 13.51
CA THR A 174 16.87 -10.02 14.39
C THR A 174 17.60 -8.88 13.69
N GLY A 175 18.34 -8.08 14.43
CA GLY A 175 19.06 -6.94 13.89
C GLY A 175 19.62 -6.06 15.00
N PRO A 176 20.18 -4.90 14.66
CA PRO A 176 20.75 -3.99 15.65
C PRO A 176 19.67 -3.45 16.61
N ASP A 177 20.13 -3.03 17.80
CA ASP A 177 19.31 -2.45 18.87
C ASP A 177 19.13 -0.93 18.72
N THR A 178 19.10 -0.42 17.48
CA THR A 178 18.73 0.97 17.22
C THR A 178 17.21 1.13 17.28
N GLU A 179 16.74 2.30 17.72
CA GLU A 179 15.30 2.61 17.78
C GLU A 179 14.61 2.36 16.43
N SER A 180 15.24 2.80 15.34
CA SER A 180 14.69 2.62 13.99
C SER A 180 14.62 1.15 13.55
N ALA A 181 15.65 0.35 13.82
CA ALA A 181 15.65 -1.06 13.43
C ALA A 181 14.67 -1.88 14.28
N LEU A 182 14.58 -1.59 15.59
CA LEU A 182 13.57 -2.19 16.48
C LEU A 182 12.16 -1.86 16.00
N ALA A 183 11.89 -0.58 15.69
CA ALA A 183 10.59 -0.15 15.19
C ALA A 183 10.25 -0.84 13.85
N ALA A 184 11.19 -0.93 12.91
CA ALA A 184 10.94 -1.61 11.63
C ALA A 184 10.56 -3.10 11.82
N ARG A 185 11.23 -3.81 12.74
CA ARG A 185 10.86 -5.20 13.10
C ARG A 185 9.48 -5.28 13.73
N LYS A 186 9.14 -4.34 14.63
CA LYS A 186 7.79 -4.29 15.23
C LYS A 186 6.72 -4.01 14.17
N ALA A 187 6.98 -3.12 13.21
CA ALA A 187 6.08 -2.85 12.10
C ALA A 187 5.84 -4.11 11.24
N ALA A 188 6.91 -4.80 10.83
CA ALA A 188 6.81 -6.03 10.07
C ALA A 188 6.04 -7.13 10.82
N ARG A 189 6.26 -7.26 12.13
CA ARG A 189 5.52 -8.21 12.99
C ARG A 189 4.04 -7.88 13.10
N ALA A 190 3.69 -6.59 13.15
CA ALA A 190 2.30 -6.14 13.19
C ALA A 190 1.58 -6.47 11.87
N MET A 191 2.21 -6.21 10.71
CA MET A 191 1.68 -6.66 9.41
C MET A 191 1.51 -8.19 9.35
N ALA A 192 2.50 -8.92 9.85
CA ALA A 192 2.46 -10.38 9.91
C ALA A 192 1.38 -10.92 10.85
N ALA A 193 1.06 -10.20 11.92
CA ALA A 193 -0.05 -10.52 12.80
C ALA A 193 -1.39 -10.23 12.11
N ALA A 194 -1.54 -9.05 11.48
CA ALA A 194 -2.74 -8.66 10.76
C ALA A 194 -3.12 -9.68 9.68
N SER A 195 -2.14 -10.20 8.93
CA SER A 195 -2.38 -11.21 7.89
C SER A 195 -2.84 -12.57 8.41
N ARG A 196 -2.68 -12.86 9.72
CA ARG A 196 -3.07 -14.13 10.35
C ARG A 196 -4.45 -14.06 11.01
N VAL A 197 -5.01 -12.87 11.18
CA VAL A 197 -6.35 -12.70 11.75
C VAL A 197 -7.37 -13.33 10.79
N GLN A 198 -8.25 -14.18 11.32
CA GLN A 198 -9.21 -14.92 10.49
C GLN A 198 -10.31 -13.99 9.98
N LYS A 199 -10.79 -14.24 8.76
CA LYS A 199 -11.93 -13.52 8.18
C LYS A 199 -13.24 -14.21 8.58
N SER A 200 -13.62 -14.10 9.86
CA SER A 200 -14.81 -14.74 10.45
C SER A 200 -15.93 -13.78 10.84
N GLY A 201 -15.63 -12.51 11.11
CA GLY A 201 -16.61 -11.49 11.52
C GLY A 201 -16.03 -10.07 11.53
N ASP A 202 -16.88 -9.11 11.95
CA ASP A 202 -16.51 -7.69 12.01
C ASP A 202 -15.47 -7.42 13.10
N GLU A 203 -15.54 -8.10 14.25
CA GLU A 203 -14.57 -7.92 15.35
C GLU A 203 -13.14 -8.27 14.89
N GLU A 204 -12.99 -9.36 14.14
CA GLU A 204 -11.71 -9.78 13.58
C GLU A 204 -11.25 -8.89 12.40
N TRP A 205 -12.17 -8.11 11.81
CA TRP A 205 -11.81 -7.08 10.83
C TRP A 205 -11.18 -5.86 11.51
N TYR A 206 -11.77 -5.39 12.61
CA TYR A 206 -11.21 -4.28 13.40
C TYR A 206 -9.90 -4.68 14.07
N GLU A 207 -9.75 -5.92 14.55
CA GLU A 207 -8.48 -6.42 15.10
C GLU A 207 -7.35 -6.32 14.06
N ALA A 208 -7.59 -6.81 12.84
CA ALA A 208 -6.60 -6.73 11.77
C ALA A 208 -6.26 -5.28 11.37
N ALA A 209 -7.26 -4.38 11.38
CA ALA A 209 -7.06 -2.97 11.12
C ALA A 209 -6.24 -2.27 12.22
N GLN A 210 -6.50 -2.57 13.50
CA GLN A 210 -5.69 -2.08 14.62
C GLN A 210 -4.23 -2.53 14.52
N LEU A 211 -3.98 -3.76 14.07
CA LEU A 211 -2.63 -4.26 13.79
C LEU A 211 -1.98 -3.54 12.59
N MET A 212 -2.76 -3.15 11.57
CA MET A 212 -2.25 -2.29 10.49
C MET A 212 -1.93 -0.87 10.98
N VAL A 213 -2.70 -0.32 11.93
CA VAL A 213 -2.36 0.93 12.61
C VAL A 213 -1.05 0.80 13.37
N ALA A 214 -0.84 -0.31 14.08
CA ALA A 214 0.43 -0.60 14.73
C ALA A 214 1.58 -0.67 13.72
N ALA A 215 1.38 -1.32 12.57
CA ALA A 215 2.38 -1.35 11.50
C ALA A 215 2.75 0.07 11.01
N ALA A 216 1.74 0.91 10.73
CA ALA A 216 1.94 2.29 10.28
C ALA A 216 2.62 3.17 11.35
N TRP A 217 2.26 2.99 12.62
CA TRP A 217 2.87 3.72 13.73
C TRP A 217 4.36 3.37 13.85
N PHE A 218 4.69 2.08 13.93
CA PHE A 218 6.09 1.66 14.05
C PHE A 218 6.89 1.95 12.77
N GLY A 219 6.26 1.86 11.60
CA GLY A 219 6.83 2.29 10.32
C GLY A 219 7.21 3.77 10.34
N SER A 220 6.36 4.62 10.93
CA SER A 220 6.66 6.05 11.13
C SER A 220 7.88 6.27 12.02
N VAL A 221 7.97 5.54 13.15
CA VAL A 221 9.13 5.61 14.05
C VAL A 221 10.41 5.12 13.34
N ALA A 222 10.32 3.99 12.62
CA ALA A 222 11.42 3.46 11.81
C ALA A 222 11.90 4.45 10.74
N ALA A 223 10.97 5.22 10.17
CA ALA A 223 11.24 6.28 9.21
C ALA A 223 11.84 7.55 9.82
N GLY A 224 11.96 7.63 11.15
CA GLY A 224 12.42 8.81 11.90
C GLY A 224 11.37 9.92 11.97
N ARG A 225 10.09 9.56 11.95
CA ARG A 225 8.95 10.49 11.96
C ARG A 225 8.14 10.33 13.24
N THR A 226 7.33 11.34 13.57
CA THR A 226 6.29 11.18 14.59
C THR A 226 5.33 10.05 14.18
N PRO A 227 4.77 9.31 15.14
CA PRO A 227 3.79 8.29 14.83
C PRO A 227 2.64 8.74 13.92
N LEU A 228 2.29 7.89 12.95
CA LEU A 228 1.23 8.13 11.96
C LEU A 228 1.39 9.42 11.15
N HIS A 229 2.63 9.92 11.00
CA HIS A 229 2.88 11.17 10.29
C HIS A 229 2.42 11.11 8.82
N ASN A 230 1.59 12.08 8.42
CA ASN A 230 0.96 12.18 7.10
C ASN A 230 0.07 10.99 6.72
N LEU A 231 -0.50 10.29 7.71
CA LEU A 231 -1.43 9.18 7.48
C LEU A 231 -2.82 9.51 8.07
N PRO A 232 -3.59 10.42 7.44
CA PRO A 232 -4.84 10.94 8.02
C PRO A 232 -5.88 9.85 8.29
N ALA A 233 -6.08 8.89 7.37
CA ALA A 233 -7.02 7.80 7.59
C ALA A 233 -6.63 6.92 8.79
N PHE A 234 -5.34 6.62 8.94
CA PHE A 234 -4.83 5.91 10.12
C PHE A 234 -4.98 6.73 11.42
N GLN A 235 -4.78 8.04 11.35
CA GLN A 235 -4.98 8.94 12.51
C GLN A 235 -6.46 9.02 12.91
N ASP A 236 -7.37 9.05 11.94
CA ASP A 236 -8.80 9.07 12.18
C ASP A 236 -9.27 7.78 12.83
N PHE A 237 -8.91 6.63 12.24
CA PHE A 237 -9.21 5.32 12.81
C PHE A 237 -8.63 5.18 14.23
N TYR A 238 -7.36 5.53 14.44
CA TYR A 238 -6.73 5.46 15.75
C TYR A 238 -7.45 6.30 16.82
N ARG A 239 -7.96 7.49 16.47
CA ARG A 239 -8.68 8.35 17.40
C ARG A 239 -10.10 7.86 17.71
N MET A 240 -10.74 7.22 16.74
CA MET A 240 -12.15 6.81 16.85
C MET A 240 -12.31 5.42 17.44
N GLU A 241 -11.40 4.49 17.11
CA GLU A 241 -11.60 3.05 17.30
C GLU A 241 -10.58 2.40 18.24
N MET A 242 -9.61 3.16 18.79
CA MET A 242 -8.57 2.63 19.67
C MET A 242 -8.54 3.34 21.03
N ASP A 243 -8.55 2.57 22.11
CA ASP A 243 -8.60 3.05 23.51
C ASP A 243 -7.22 3.47 24.08
N GLY A 244 -6.42 4.18 23.29
CA GLY A 244 -5.14 4.76 23.74
C GLY A 244 -3.91 4.34 22.91
N PRO A 245 -2.71 4.79 23.32
CA PRO A 245 -1.46 4.40 22.67
C PRO A 245 -1.35 2.89 22.68
N VAL A 246 -1.04 2.32 21.52
CA VAL A 246 -0.92 0.87 21.39
C VAL A 246 0.13 0.42 22.41
N ASP A 247 -0.21 -0.48 23.35
CA ASP A 247 0.52 -0.67 24.62
C ASP A 247 2.00 -1.15 24.53
N ASP A 248 2.52 -1.34 23.30
CA ASP A 248 3.92 -1.57 22.96
C ASP A 248 4.66 -0.32 22.40
N PHE A 249 4.00 0.84 22.43
CA PHE A 249 4.42 2.06 21.75
C PHE A 249 4.71 3.18 22.75
N PRO A 250 5.96 3.70 22.79
CA PRO A 250 6.29 4.78 23.70
C PRO A 250 5.50 6.03 23.31
N ASP A 251 4.71 6.52 24.26
CA ASP A 251 4.12 7.85 24.22
C ASP A 251 5.26 8.89 24.21
N PRO A 252 5.44 9.66 23.12
CA PRO A 252 6.49 10.67 23.03
C PRO A 252 6.30 11.81 24.03
N THR A 253 5.12 11.93 24.67
CA THR A 253 4.84 12.92 25.71
C THR A 253 5.23 12.47 27.12
N ARG A 254 5.57 11.19 27.33
CA ARG A 254 5.96 10.61 28.63
C ARG A 254 7.47 10.65 28.95
N ARG A 255 8.25 11.52 28.31
CA ARG A 255 9.61 11.83 28.80
C ARG A 255 9.51 12.71 30.06
N GLY A 256 9.41 12.10 31.24
CA GLY A 256 9.59 12.87 32.48
C GLY A 256 9.13 12.30 33.81
N GLN A 257 8.41 11.17 33.89
CA GLN A 257 7.99 10.64 35.20
C GLN A 257 9.00 9.63 35.73
N ARG A 258 9.74 10.04 36.78
CA ARG A 258 10.47 9.12 37.66
C ARG A 258 9.49 8.12 38.27
N PRO A 259 9.88 6.86 38.51
CA PRO A 259 9.05 5.93 39.24
C PRO A 259 8.80 6.47 40.65
N GLU A 260 7.53 6.62 41.01
CA GLU A 260 7.13 6.86 42.39
C GLU A 260 7.52 5.63 43.21
N SER A 261 8.40 5.84 44.16
CA SER A 261 8.80 4.87 45.17
C SER A 261 7.59 4.43 45.99
N GLU A 262 7.37 3.11 46.05
CA GLU A 262 6.43 2.48 46.98
C GLU A 262 6.70 2.93 48.43
N PRO A 263 5.68 3.34 49.20
CA PRO A 263 5.84 3.49 50.64
C PRO A 263 5.81 2.10 51.28
N GLY A 264 6.99 1.69 51.76
CA GLY A 264 7.19 0.46 52.51
C GLY A 264 6.27 0.35 53.72
N ARG A 265 5.73 -0.86 53.91
CA ARG A 265 5.12 -1.30 55.15
C ARG A 265 6.21 -1.70 56.13
N HIS A 266 6.34 -0.96 57.23
CA HIS A 266 6.77 -1.46 58.53
C HIS A 266 5.95 -0.78 59.61
#